data_AF-A0A2H3LA61-F1
#
_entry.id   AF-A0A2H3LA61-F1
#
_cell.length_a   1.000
_cell.length_b   1.000
_cell.length_c   1.000
_cell.angle_alpha   90.00
_cell.angle_beta   90.00
_cell.angle_gamma   90.00
#
_symmetry.space_group_name_H-M   'P 1'
#
loop_
_entity.id
_entity.type
_entity.pdbx_description
1 polymer ?
#
loop_
_entity_poly.entity_id
_entity_poly.type
_entity_poly.pdbx_seq_one_letter_code
_entity_poly.pdbx_strand_id
1 'polypeptide(L)' 'MSEPAQTESYHCPKCGYWNIWTHDQIRQRGREVIYRGENQAVYTLRCQNPNGCDHRMRVAIPVKP' A
#
# COMPACT_ATOMS: atom_id res chain seq x y z
N MET A 1 3.59 13.37 -21.63
CA MET A 1 2.33 12.79 -21.11
C MET A 1 2.67 12.01 -19.86
N SER A 2 2.24 12.48 -18.68
CA SER A 2 2.49 11.77 -17.42
C SER A 2 1.57 10.55 -17.35
N GLU A 3 2.14 9.36 -17.17
CA GLU A 3 1.35 8.14 -16.96
C GLU A 3 0.42 8.33 -15.74
N PRO A 4 -0.82 7.80 -15.77
CA PRO A 4 -1.71 7.86 -14.62
C PRO A 4 -1.03 7.15 -13.44
N ALA A 5 -0.97 7.82 -12.29
CA ALA A 5 -0.40 7.25 -11.08
C ALA A 5 -1.17 5.99 -10.69
N GLN A 6 -0.49 4.84 -10.68
CA GLN A 6 -1.08 3.57 -10.26
C GLN A 6 -1.42 3.65 -8.76
N THR A 7 -2.66 3.29 -8.40
CA THR A 7 -3.18 3.39 -7.03
C THR A 7 -3.80 2.09 -6.57
N GLU A 8 -3.67 1.83 -5.28
CA GLU A 8 -4.33 0.74 -4.55
C GLU A 8 -5.27 1.33 -3.51
N SER A 9 -6.46 0.78 -3.38
CA SER A 9 -7.44 1.23 -2.39
C SER A 9 -8.12 0.08 -1.68
N TYR A 10 -8.39 0.26 -0.39
CA TYR A 10 -9.02 -0.77 0.45
C TYR A 10 -9.64 -0.18 1.71
N HIS A 11 -10.70 -0.84 2.22
CA HIS A 11 -11.21 -0.58 3.56
C HIS A 11 -10.32 -1.24 4.61
N CYS A 12 -9.95 -0.50 5.65
CA CYS A 12 -9.26 -1.08 6.79
C CYS A 12 -10.19 -2.07 7.51
N PRO A 13 -9.81 -3.34 7.69
CA PRO A 13 -10.68 -4.33 8.34
C PRO A 13 -10.86 -4.06 9.84
N LYS A 14 -9.99 -3.25 10.46
CA LYS A 14 -10.09 -2.89 11.89
C LYS A 14 -11.02 -1.70 12.15
N CYS A 15 -10.96 -0.64 11.32
CA CYS A 15 -11.66 0.62 11.60
C CYS A 15 -12.57 1.11 10.46
N GLY A 16 -12.69 0.35 9.36
CA GLY A 16 -13.53 0.69 8.21
C GLY A 16 -13.00 1.83 7.31
N TYR A 17 -11.95 2.53 7.72
CA TYR A 17 -11.41 3.68 6.99
C TYR A 17 -10.98 3.32 5.57
N TRP A 18 -11.33 4.15 4.59
CA TRP A 18 -10.95 3.99 3.19
C TRP A 18 -9.53 4.48 2.96
N ASN A 19 -8.61 3.55 2.71
CA ASN A 19 -7.19 3.84 2.46
C ASN A 19 -6.98 3.93 0.95
N ILE A 20 -6.22 4.94 0.52
CA ILE A 20 -5.81 5.12 -0.87
C ILE A 20 -4.31 5.36 -0.89
N TRP A 21 -3.60 4.56 -1.67
CA TRP A 21 -2.15 4.63 -1.77
C TRP A 21 -1.73 4.68 -3.23
N THR A 22 -0.81 5.58 -3.57
CA THR A 22 -0.10 5.46 -4.85
C THR A 22 0.99 4.40 -4.73
N HIS A 23 1.32 3.72 -5.82
CA HIS A 23 2.41 2.72 -5.81
C HIS A 23 3.74 3.32 -5.32
N ASP A 24 4.01 4.59 -5.61
CA ASP A 24 5.22 5.26 -5.12
C ASP A 24 5.14 5.51 -3.60
N GLN A 25 3.98 5.88 -3.05
CA GLN A 25 3.79 5.94 -1.60
C GLN A 25 3.95 4.56 -0.95
N ILE A 26 3.48 3.49 -1.59
CA ILE A 26 3.63 2.13 -1.10
C ILE A 26 5.11 1.76 -1.00
N ARG A 27 5.89 2.07 -2.05
CA ARG A 27 7.35 1.83 -2.08
C ARG A 27 8.11 2.66 -1.03
N GLN A 28 7.71 3.91 -0.80
CA GLN A 28 8.40 4.82 0.12
C GLN A 28 8.02 4.62 1.59
N ARG A 29 6.74 4.33 1.86
CA ARG A 29 6.16 4.30 3.21
C ARG A 29 5.86 2.89 3.71
N GLY A 30 5.82 1.91 2.82
CA GLY A 30 5.74 0.50 3.19
C GLY A 30 6.91 0.15 4.09
N ARG A 31 6.61 -0.34 5.29
CA ARG A 31 7.65 -0.48 6.34
C ARG A 31 8.49 -1.73 6.17
N GLU A 32 7.97 -2.73 5.47
CA GLU A 32 8.61 -4.02 5.28
C GLU A 32 8.12 -4.65 3.97
N VAL A 33 9.06 -5.00 3.09
CA VAL A 33 8.81 -5.87 1.94
C VAL A 33 8.85 -7.29 2.48
N ILE A 34 7.66 -7.90 2.64
CA ILE A 34 7.57 -9.27 3.15
C ILE A 34 7.99 -10.27 2.07
N TYR A 35 7.78 -9.91 0.80
CA TYR A 35 8.10 -10.74 -0.35
C TYR A 35 8.37 -9.89 -1.59
N ARG A 36 9.41 -10.24 -2.36
CA ARG A 36 9.68 -9.68 -3.68
C ARG A 36 9.84 -10.83 -4.66
N GLY A 37 8.77 -11.14 -5.38
CA GLY A 37 8.80 -12.05 -6.51
C GLY A 37 9.23 -11.33 -7.79
N GLU A 38 9.36 -12.09 -8.87
CA GLU A 38 9.75 -11.55 -10.19
C GLU A 38 8.77 -10.49 -10.70
N ASN A 39 7.46 -10.68 -10.45
CA ASN A 39 6.41 -9.81 -10.98
C ASN A 39 5.75 -8.90 -9.94
N GLN A 40 5.85 -9.23 -8.64
CA GLN A 40 5.13 -8.51 -7.58
C GLN A 40 5.95 -8.39 -6.29
N ALA A 41 5.81 -7.25 -5.62
CA ALA A 41 6.35 -7.00 -4.28
C ALA A 41 5.21 -6.73 -3.30
N VAL A 42 5.29 -7.37 -2.13
CA VAL A 42 4.30 -7.27 -1.06
C VAL A 42 4.82 -6.36 0.04
N TYR A 43 4.08 -5.30 0.34
CA TYR A 43 4.40 -4.29 1.35
C TYR A 43 3.41 -4.32 2.51
N THR A 44 3.89 -3.96 3.69
CA THR A 44 3.04 -3.71 4.86
C THR A 44 2.79 -2.22 5.06
N LEU A 45 1.53 -1.78 4.97
CA LEU A 45 1.10 -0.38 5.08
C LEU A 45 0.28 -0.16 6.34
N ARG A 46 0.64 0.86 7.14
CA ARG A 46 -0.17 1.29 8.29
C ARG A 46 -1.40 2.04 7.81
N CYS A 47 -2.56 1.79 8.41
CA CYS A 47 -3.79 2.52 8.10
C CYS A 47 -3.60 4.06 8.20
N GLN A 48 -4.13 4.80 7.22
CA GLN A 48 -4.08 6.26 7.10
C GLN A 48 -5.15 6.99 7.93
N ASN A 49 -5.94 6.27 8.73
CA ASN A 49 -7.03 6.88 9.49
C ASN A 49 -6.48 8.02 10.39
N PRO A 50 -6.92 9.28 10.20
CA PRO A 50 -6.41 10.42 10.97
C PRO A 50 -6.78 10.34 12.45
N ASN A 51 -7.84 9.61 12.81
CA ASN A 51 -8.22 9.34 14.20
C ASN A 51 -7.31 8.30 14.89
N GLY A 52 -6.33 7.76 14.15
CA GLY A 52 -5.39 6.76 14.65
C GLY A 52 -5.89 5.35 14.41
N CYS A 53 -5.06 4.55 13.73
CA CYS A 53 -5.21 3.10 13.65
C CYS A 53 -3.81 2.49 13.52
N ASP A 54 -3.55 1.46 14.32
CA ASP A 54 -2.29 0.69 14.33
C ASP A 54 -2.34 -0.53 13.39
N HIS A 55 -3.53 -0.84 12.83
CA HIS A 55 -3.69 -1.92 11.89
C HIS A 55 -2.84 -1.73 10.64
N ARG A 56 -2.29 -2.82 10.14
CA ARG A 56 -1.45 -2.84 8.95
C ARG A 56 -1.99 -3.83 7.95
N MET A 57 -2.05 -3.41 6.70
CA MET A 57 -2.49 -4.23 5.59
C MET A 57 -1.32 -4.64 4.73
N ARG A 58 -1.38 -5.86 4.19
CA ARG A 58 -0.47 -6.35 3.18
C ARG A 58 -1.02 -5.99 1.81
N VAL A 59 -0.22 -5.31 1.00
CA VAL A 59 -0.59 -4.87 -0.35
C VAL A 59 0.49 -5.33 -1.32
N ALA A 60 0.09 -6.09 -2.33
CA ALA A 60 0.96 -6.50 -3.42
C ALA A 60 0.86 -5.47 -4.54
N ILE A 61 2.01 -4.95 -5.01
CA ILE A 61 2.08 -4.10 -6.21
C ILE A 61 3.06 -4.72 -7.22
N PRO A 62 2.89 -4.46 -8.53
CA PRO A 62 3.87 -4.85 -9.52
C PRO A 62 5.26 -4.28 -9.20
N VAL A 63 6.28 -5.12 -9.40
CA VAL A 63 7.67 -4.64 -9.42
C VAL A 63 7.80 -3.83 -10.70
N LYS A 64 8.11 -2.52 -10.59
CA LYS A 64 8.47 -1.74 -11.78
C LYS A 64 9.71 -2.43 -12.41
N PRO A 65 9.71 -2.70 -13.72
CA PRO A 65 10.89 -3.22 -14.40
C PRO A 65 12.08 -2.27 -14.25
#